data_AF-A0A537KV71-F1
#
_entry.id   AF-A0A537KV71-F1
#
_cell.length_a   1.000
_cell.length_b   1.000
_cell.length_c   1.000
_cell.angle_alpha   90.00
_cell.angle_beta   90.00
_cell.angle_gamma   90.00
#
_symmetry.space_group_name_H-M   'P 1'
#
loop_
_entity.id
_entity.type
_entity.pdbx_description
1 polymer ?
#
loop_
_entity_poly.entity_id
_entity_poly.type
_entity_poly.pdbx_seq_one_letter_code
_entity_poly.pdbx_strand_id
1 'polypeptide(L)' 'MMLKDFDQTDYSIVVKSRAPLPKPWRWEIYCAGKRQPIQRSDVFFESRERASATGKEALARLLEKLTS' A
#
# COMPACT_ATOMS: atom_id res chain seq x y z
N MET A 1 -14.84 -1.57 -23.04
CA MET A 1 -13.93 -2.38 -22.21
C MET A 1 -14.18 -1.98 -20.78
N MET A 2 -14.88 -2.82 -20.01
CA MET A 2 -15.17 -2.59 -18.59
C MET A 2 -13.84 -2.45 -17.85
N LEU A 3 -13.56 -1.25 -17.35
CA LEU A 3 -12.64 -1.07 -16.24
C LEU A 3 -13.27 -1.86 -15.10
N LYS A 4 -12.72 -3.05 -14.84
CA LYS A 4 -13.13 -3.89 -13.71
C LYS A 4 -13.26 -2.97 -12.50
N ASP A 5 -14.44 -2.96 -11.92
CA ASP A 5 -14.71 -2.43 -10.59
C ASP A 5 -13.63 -3.02 -9.67
N PHE A 6 -12.56 -2.25 -9.45
CA PHE A 6 -11.48 -2.68 -8.58
C PHE A 6 -12.06 -2.59 -7.17
N ASP A 7 -12.52 -3.72 -6.67
CA ASP A 7 -13.17 -3.78 -5.38
C ASP A 7 -12.12 -3.53 -4.30
N GLN A 8 -12.53 -2.96 -3.17
CA GLN A 8 -11.63 -2.75 -2.03
C GLN A 8 -10.91 -4.05 -1.62
N THR A 9 -11.52 -5.20 -1.88
CA THR A 9 -10.94 -6.54 -1.65
C THR A 9 -9.80 -6.91 -2.60
N ASP A 10 -9.68 -6.24 -3.75
CA ASP A 10 -8.56 -6.45 -4.68
C ASP A 10 -7.25 -5.83 -4.14
N TYR A 11 -7.31 -4.97 -3.13
CA TYR A 11 -6.13 -4.28 -2.61
C TYR A 11 -5.66 -4.82 -1.27
N SER A 12 -4.35 -4.98 -1.14
CA SER A 12 -3.72 -5.43 0.10
C SER A 12 -2.51 -4.58 0.43
N ILE A 13 -2.49 -4.02 1.66
CA ILE A 13 -1.30 -3.37 2.18
C ILE A 13 -0.42 -4.41 2.86
N VAL A 14 0.87 -4.37 2.57
CA VAL A 14 1.87 -5.16 3.28
C VAL A 14 2.96 -4.24 3.79
N VAL A 15 3.31 -4.40 5.06
CA VAL A 15 4.42 -3.69 5.68
C VAL A 15 5.61 -4.63 5.72
N LYS A 16 6.71 -4.25 5.06
CA LYS A 16 7.92 -5.07 4.99
C LYS A 16 9.09 -4.34 5.61
N SER A 17 9.94 -5.11 6.30
CA SER A 17 11.27 -4.66 6.72
C SER A 17 12.22 -4.82 5.53
N ARG A 18 12.66 -3.71 4.94
CA ARG A 18 13.48 -3.69 3.72
C ARG A 18 14.72 -2.81 3.85
N ALA A 19 14.90 -2.11 4.96
CA ALA A 19 16.02 -1.22 5.19
C ALA A 19 16.77 -1.58 6.50
N PRO A 20 18.06 -1.27 6.59
CA PRO A 20 18.77 -1.28 7.87
C PRO A 20 18.16 -0.24 8.82
N LEU A 21 18.34 -0.45 10.13
CA LEU A 21 17.99 0.53 11.17
C LEU A 21 18.62 1.90 10.85
N PRO A 22 17.95 3.02 11.17
CA PRO A 22 16.88 3.18 12.18
C PRO A 22 15.44 3.09 11.66
N LYS A 23 15.22 3.07 10.34
CA LYS A 23 13.88 3.05 9.73
C LYS A 23 13.75 1.84 8.81
N PRO A 24 13.51 0.63 9.36
CA PRO A 24 13.55 -0.58 8.55
C PRO A 24 12.25 -0.80 7.76
N TRP A 25 11.14 -0.18 8.19
CA TRP A 25 9.81 -0.50 7.69
C TRP A 25 9.39 0.36 6.50
N ARG A 26 8.76 -0.26 5.52
CA ARG A 26 8.04 0.42 4.45
C ARG A 26 6.72 -0.27 4.19
N TRP A 27 5.72 0.47 3.75
CA TRP A 27 4.47 -0.12 3.28
C TRP A 27 4.49 -0.23 1.76
N GLU A 28 3.83 -1.26 1.25
CA GLU A 28 3.62 -1.54 -0.17
C GLU A 28 2.14 -1.92 -0.35
N ILE A 29 1.49 -1.38 -1.37
CA ILE A 29 0.12 -1.72 -1.74
C ILE A 29 0.17 -2.60 -2.98
N TYR A 30 -0.46 -3.76 -2.89
CA TYR A 30 -0.63 -4.72 -3.98
C TYR A 30 -2.08 -4.68 -4.44
N CYS A 31 -2.26 -4.98 -5.72
CA CYS A 31 -3.57 -5.11 -6.35
C CYS A 31 -3.68 -6.53 -6.92
N ALA A 32 -4.84 -7.17 -6.78
CA ALA A 32 -5.11 -8.50 -7.25
C ALA A 32 -4.85 -8.59 -8.76
N GLY A 33 -4.16 -9.65 -9.18
CA GLY A 33 -3.72 -9.82 -10.56
C GLY A 33 -2.50 -8.99 -10.96
N LYS A 34 -1.96 -8.12 -10.09
CA LYS A 34 -0.66 -7.46 -10.30
C LYS A 34 0.43 -8.17 -9.52
N ARG A 35 1.50 -8.55 -10.22
CA ARG A 35 2.69 -9.19 -9.61
C ARG A 35 3.58 -8.20 -8.85
N GLN A 36 3.48 -6.91 -9.18
CA GLN A 36 4.27 -5.83 -8.59
C GLN A 36 3.40 -4.94 -7.70
N PRO A 37 3.97 -4.32 -6.64
CA PRO A 37 3.25 -3.34 -5.86
C PRO A 37 2.89 -2.16 -6.76
N ILE A 38 1.63 -1.74 -6.69
CA ILE A 38 1.13 -0.58 -7.44
C ILE A 38 1.53 0.74 -6.79
N GLN A 39 1.79 0.71 -5.48
CA GLN A 39 2.24 1.85 -4.71
C GLN A 39 3.10 1.38 -3.54
N ARG A 40 4.03 2.23 -3.11
CA ARG A 40 4.90 1.96 -1.98
C ARG A 40 5.30 3.28 -1.34
N SER A 41 5.64 3.26 -0.06
CA SER A 41 6.18 4.45 0.57
C SER A 41 7.56 4.78 0.00
N ASP A 42 7.77 6.04 -0.38
CA ASP A 42 9.11 6.57 -0.68
C ASP A 42 9.95 6.73 0.59
N VAL A 43 9.28 7.00 1.72
CA VAL A 43 9.90 7.10 3.04
C VAL A 43 9.89 5.76 3.75
N PHE A 44 10.92 5.54 4.55
CA PHE A 44 10.96 4.44 5.50
C PHE A 44 10.51 4.93 6.89
N PHE A 45 9.98 4.01 7.68
CA PHE A 45 9.44 4.25 9.01
C PHE A 45 10.22 3.47 10.07
N GLU A 46 10.34 4.07 11.25
CA GLU A 46 10.94 3.45 12.44
C GLU A 46 10.06 2.33 13.02
N SER A 47 8.73 2.45 12.85
CA SER A 47 7.74 1.54 13.43
C SER A 47 6.83 0.93 12.36
N ARG A 48 6.51 -0.35 12.54
CA ARG A 48 5.58 -1.08 11.67
C ARG A 48 4.18 -0.48 11.72
N GLU A 49 3.76 0.00 12.88
CA GLU A 49 2.45 0.60 13.15
C GLU A 49 2.31 1.91 12.37
N ARG A 50 3.34 2.78 12.41
CA ARG A 50 3.37 4.03 11.65
C ARG A 50 3.33 3.76 10.15
N ALA A 51 4.13 2.81 9.67
CA ALA A 51 4.08 2.38 8.28
C ALA A 51 2.70 1.82 7.88
N SER A 52 2.09 1.02 8.74
CA SER A 52 0.75 0.45 8.51
C SER A 52 -0.33 1.53 8.45
N ALA A 53 -0.32 2.48 9.39
CA ALA A 53 -1.26 3.59 9.42
C ALA A 53 -1.18 4.43 8.14
N THR A 54 0.02 4.88 7.77
CA THR A 54 0.22 5.65 6.52
C THR A 54 -0.14 4.81 5.28
N GLY A 55 0.14 3.51 5.28
CA GLY A 55 -0.23 2.61 4.18
C GLY A 55 -1.75 2.43 4.05
N LYS A 56 -2.49 2.37 5.16
CA LYS A 56 -3.95 2.33 5.16
C LYS A 56 -4.56 3.62 4.63
N GLU A 57 -4.03 4.78 5.04
CA GLU A 57 -4.47 6.08 4.51
C GLU A 57 -4.20 6.19 3.01
N ALA A 58 -3.02 5.76 2.56
CA ALA A 58 -2.68 5.73 1.14
C ALA A 58 -3.61 4.80 0.35
N LEU A 59 -3.95 3.64 0.92
CA LEU A 59 -4.92 2.73 0.32
C LEU A 59 -6.32 3.36 0.25
N ALA A 60 -6.80 3.98 1.33
CA ALA A 60 -8.10 4.64 1.35
C ALA A 60 -8.19 5.71 0.23
N ARG A 61 -7.18 6.57 0.13
CA ARG A 61 -7.10 7.59 -0.94
C ARG A 61 -7.05 6.99 -2.34
N LEU A 62 -6.42 5.82 -2.50
CA LEU A 62 -6.40 5.12 -3.78
C LEU A 62 -7.79 4.61 -4.13
N LEU A 63 -8.48 3.99 -3.19
CA LEU A 63 -9.84 3.48 -3.37
C LEU A 63 -10.82 4.62 -3.67
N GLU A 64 -10.73 5.74 -2.95
CA GLU A 64 -11.55 6.93 -3.21
C GLU A 64 -11.39 7.44 -4.66
N LYS A 65 -10.17 7.42 -5.22
CA LYS A 65 -9.92 7.82 -6.61
C LYS A 65 -10.45 6.83 -7.63
N LEU A 66 -10.62 5.57 -7.28
CA LEU A 66 -11.09 4.51 -8.17
C LEU A 66 -12.61 4.43 -8.20
N THR A 67 -13.25 4.81 -7.09
CA THR A 67 -14.71 4.86 -6.95
C THR A 67 -15.30 6.20 -7.42
N SER A 68 -14.46 7.22 -7.70
CA SER A 68 -14.89 8.56 -8.11
C SER A 68 -14.95 8.77 -9.62
#